data_AF-A0A970FED7-F1
#
_entry.id   AF-A0A970FED7-F1
#
_cell.length_a   1.000
_cell.length_b   1.000
_cell.length_c   1.000
_cell.angle_alpha   90.00
_cell.angle_beta   90.00
_cell.angle_gamma   90.00
#
_symmetry.space_group_name_H-M   'P 1'
#
loop_
_entity.id
_entity.type
_entity.pdbx_description
1 polymer ?
#
loop_
_entity_poly.entity_id
_entity_poly.type
_entity_poly.pdbx_seq_one_letter_code
_entity_poly.pdbx_strand_id
1 'polypeptide(L)'
;MTEQRLMIVGLGIVLGMIFFHRTGYSPGGVITPGLLALELTSPERVAWVFLFAWVASLALELAVRAVGLYGRQRIGAALLVALTVRIAAGCFLPVEDLWIGWVVPGLVGADMQRQGALPTVGATLATAIAAAMAGRLLAGVPI
;
A
#
# COMPACT_ATOMS: atom_id res chain seq x y z
N MET A 1 6.10 20.37 -10.07
CA MET A 1 5.56 19.00 -10.30
C MET A 1 6.03 17.99 -9.25
N THR A 2 7.30 18.00 -8.83
CA THR A 2 7.83 17.12 -7.77
C THR A 2 7.43 17.56 -6.35
N GLU A 3 7.45 18.85 -6.04
CA GLU A 3 7.08 19.38 -4.71
C GLU A 3 5.62 19.08 -4.34
N GLN A 4 4.69 19.22 -5.29
CA GLN A 4 3.28 18.88 -5.08
C GLN A 4 3.08 17.38 -4.79
N ARG A 5 3.83 16.50 -5.45
CA ARG A 5 3.79 15.05 -5.16
C ARG A 5 4.29 14.75 -3.75
N LEU A 6 5.35 15.43 -3.31
CA LEU A 6 5.85 15.30 -1.95
C LEU A 6 4.83 15.80 -0.91
N MET A 7 4.12 16.90 -1.20
CA MET A 7 3.04 17.39 -0.35
C MET A 7 1.89 16.38 -0.24
N ILE A 8 1.46 15.78 -1.35
CA ILE A 8 0.41 14.74 -1.35
C ILE A 8 0.84 13.53 -0.53
N VAL A 9 2.09 13.07 -0.66
CA VAL A 9 2.62 11.96 0.12
C VAL A 9 2.65 12.30 1.62
N GLY A 10 3.15 13.49 1.97
CA GLY A 10 3.16 13.96 3.36
C GLY A 10 1.75 14.07 3.95
N LEU A 11 0.79 14.55 3.17
CA LEU A 11 -0.59 14.67 3.57
C LEU A 11 -1.24 13.29 3.75
N GLY A 12 -0.93 12.33 2.86
CA GLY A 12 -1.34 10.94 3.00
C GLY A 12 -0.80 10.26 4.26
N ILE A 13 0.46 10.53 4.61
CA ILE A 13 1.06 10.05 5.87
C ILE A 13 0.28 10.61 7.07
N VAL A 14 0.05 11.93 7.11
CA VAL A 14 -0.67 12.57 8.22
C VAL A 14 -2.09 12.05 8.35
N LEU A 15 -2.83 11.96 7.25
CA LEU A 15 -4.20 11.44 7.25
C LEU A 15 -4.25 9.95 7.63
N GLY A 16 -3.31 9.15 7.13
CA GLY A 16 -3.16 7.75 7.52
C GLY A 16 -2.93 7.58 9.01
N MET A 17 -2.08 8.42 9.60
CA MET A 17 -1.83 8.44 11.05
C MET A 17 -3.06 8.84 11.85
N ILE A 18 -3.79 9.89 11.44
CA ILE A 18 -5.02 10.32 12.10
C ILE A 18 -6.07 9.22 12.03
N PHE A 19 -6.23 8.58 10.86
CA PHE A 19 -7.17 7.49 10.67
C PHE A 19 -6.83 6.28 11.55
N PHE A 20 -5.56 5.89 11.59
CA PHE A 20 -5.07 4.82 12.45
C PHE A 20 -5.33 5.12 13.93
N HIS A 21 -5.07 6.35 14.37
CA HIS A 21 -5.30 6.75 15.76
C HIS A 21 -6.78 6.73 16.15
N ARG A 22 -7.69 7.02 15.21
CA ARG A 22 -9.15 7.05 15.47
C ARG A 22 -9.83 5.68 15.36
N THR A 23 -9.40 4.85 14.42
CA THR A 23 -10.09 3.58 14.10
C THR A 23 -9.34 2.34 14.60
N GLY A 24 -8.04 2.46 14.86
CA GLY A 24 -7.15 1.33 15.18
C GLY A 24 -6.74 0.49 13.97
N TYR A 25 -7.29 0.74 12.78
CA TYR A 25 -6.95 0.00 11.56
C TYR A 25 -5.80 0.67 10.80
N SER A 26 -4.78 -0.11 10.45
CA SER A 26 -3.63 0.34 9.69
C SER A 26 -3.97 0.45 8.19
N PRO A 27 -3.69 1.57 7.51
CA PRO A 27 -4.01 1.76 6.10
C PRO A 27 -3.00 1.08 5.15
N GLY A 28 -2.44 -0.07 5.54
CA GLY A 28 -1.44 -0.77 4.74
C GLY A 28 -0.04 -0.16 4.84
N GLY A 29 0.32 0.40 6.01
CA GLY A 29 1.58 1.10 6.26
C GLY A 29 1.47 2.63 6.21
N VAL A 30 2.44 3.32 6.83
CA VAL A 30 2.42 4.78 7.02
C VAL A 30 2.50 5.55 5.69
N ILE A 31 3.27 5.04 4.73
CA ILE A 31 3.56 5.74 3.46
C ILE A 31 2.54 5.39 2.36
N THR A 32 1.91 4.23 2.47
CA THR A 32 0.95 3.67 1.50
C THR A 32 -0.18 4.62 1.08
N PRO A 33 -0.93 5.27 1.98
CA PRO A 33 -2.01 6.17 1.57
C PRO A 33 -1.52 7.33 0.69
N GLY A 34 -0.32 7.85 0.96
CA GLY A 34 0.27 8.93 0.17
C GLY A 34 0.70 8.50 -1.24
N LEU A 35 1.29 7.31 -1.37
CA LEU A 35 1.69 6.75 -2.67
C LEU A 35 0.48 6.30 -3.49
N LEU A 36 -0.51 5.66 -2.84
CA LEU A 36 -1.74 5.23 -3.49
C LEU A 36 -2.56 6.44 -3.97
N ALA A 37 -2.53 7.57 -3.24
CA ALA A 37 -3.17 8.82 -3.64
C ALA A 37 -2.66 9.38 -4.98
N LEU A 38 -1.39 9.14 -5.32
CA LEU A 38 -0.81 9.56 -6.60
C LEU A 38 -1.27 8.69 -7.76
N GLU A 39 -1.55 7.42 -7.50
CA GLU A 39 -1.94 6.41 -8.50
C GLU A 39 -3.46 6.22 -8.62
N LEU A 40 -4.23 7.01 -7.87
CA LEU A 40 -5.69 6.90 -7.79
C LEU A 40 -6.41 7.21 -9.11
N THR A 41 -5.73 7.86 -10.05
CA THR A 41 -6.25 8.17 -11.39
C THR A 41 -6.28 6.95 -12.31
N SER A 42 -5.47 5.92 -12.01
CA SER A 42 -5.33 4.72 -12.84
C SER A 42 -5.89 3.50 -12.10
N PRO A 43 -7.18 3.15 -12.30
CA PRO A 43 -7.83 2.08 -11.55
C PRO A 43 -7.18 0.72 -11.79
N GLU A 44 -6.57 0.49 -12.97
CA GLU A 44 -5.82 -0.74 -13.23
C GLU A 44 -4.67 -0.92 -12.24
N ARG A 45 -3.89 0.14 -11.97
CA ARG A 45 -2.72 0.06 -11.08
C ARG A 45 -3.14 -0.21 -9.64
N VAL A 46 -4.21 0.43 -9.18
CA VAL A 46 -4.78 0.19 -7.85
C VAL A 46 -5.23 -1.27 -7.71
N ALA A 47 -5.90 -1.82 -8.73
CA ALA A 47 -6.32 -3.22 -8.74
C ALA A 47 -5.12 -4.18 -8.65
N TRP A 48 -4.05 -3.91 -9.40
CA TRP A 48 -2.82 -4.72 -9.32
C TRP A 48 -2.18 -4.65 -7.93
N VAL A 49 -2.06 -3.45 -7.34
CA VAL A 49 -1.51 -3.32 -5.98
C VAL A 49 -2.27 -4.20 -4.98
N PHE A 50 -3.60 -4.20 -5.02
CA PHE A 50 -4.39 -5.05 -4.12
C PHE A 50 -4.29 -6.53 -4.44
N LEU A 51 -4.28 -6.92 -5.71
CA LEU A 51 -4.14 -8.31 -6.12
C LEU A 51 -2.82 -8.90 -5.62
N PHE A 52 -1.72 -8.19 -5.84
CA PHE A 52 -0.41 -8.63 -5.41
C PHE A 52 -0.20 -8.49 -3.90
N ALA A 53 -0.81 -7.50 -3.24
CA ALA A 53 -0.84 -7.44 -1.78
C ALA A 53 -1.55 -8.66 -1.18
N TRP A 54 -2.64 -9.10 -1.82
CA TRP A 54 -3.35 -10.30 -1.43
C TRP A 54 -2.47 -11.55 -1.61
N VAL A 55 -1.83 -11.71 -2.76
CA VAL A 55 -0.86 -12.82 -3.00
C VAL A 55 0.28 -12.78 -1.98
N ALA A 56 0.85 -11.60 -1.72
CA ALA A 56 1.91 -11.42 -0.73
C ALA A 56 1.44 -11.75 0.68
N SER A 57 0.19 -11.43 1.03
CA SER A 57 -0.40 -11.77 2.33
C SER A 57 -0.54 -13.28 2.53
N LEU A 58 -0.94 -14.01 1.48
CA LEU A 58 -1.07 -15.48 1.52
C LEU A 58 0.30 -16.15 1.66
N ALA A 59 1.29 -15.69 0.88
CA ALA A 59 2.66 -16.18 0.98
C ALA A 59 3.29 -15.83 2.34
N LEU A 60 3.00 -14.66 2.89
CA LEU A 60 3.42 -14.28 4.23
C LEU A 60 2.80 -15.16 5.31
N GLU A 61 1.52 -15.52 5.18
CA GLU A 61 0.85 -16.41 6.13
C GLU A 61 1.55 -17.79 6.19
N LEU A 62 1.93 -18.34 5.04
CA LEU A 62 2.72 -19.57 4.97
C LEU A 62 4.10 -19.39 5.63
N ALA A 63 4.79 -18.28 5.36
CA ALA A 63 6.09 -17.98 5.95
C ALA A 63 6.02 -17.80 7.48
N VAL A 64 4.98 -17.13 7.99
CA VAL A 64 4.74 -16.95 9.42
C VAL A 64 4.46 -18.29 10.10
N ARG A 65 3.69 -19.18 9.47
CA ARG A 65 3.43 -20.53 10.00
C ARG A 65 4.68 -21.41 9.98
N ALA A 66 5.52 -21.28 8.95
CA ALA A 66 6.72 -22.10 8.81
C ALA A 66 7.86 -21.67 9.74
N VAL A 67 8.09 -20.37 9.88
CA VAL A 67 9.27 -19.81 10.58
C VAL A 67 8.92 -19.21 11.95
N GLY A 68 7.63 -18.94 12.22
CA GLY A 68 7.22 -18.27 13.46
C GLY A 68 7.67 -16.81 13.49
N LEU A 69 7.37 -16.04 12.45
CA LEU A 69 7.79 -14.64 12.36
C LEU A 69 6.89 -13.74 13.22
N TYR A 70 7.50 -12.93 14.10
CA TYR A 70 6.78 -12.03 15.01
C TYR A 70 7.22 -10.57 14.89
N GLY A 71 6.32 -9.66 15.28
CA GLY A 71 6.59 -8.23 15.42
C GLY A 71 7.15 -7.57 14.15
N ARG A 72 8.32 -6.92 14.27
CA ARG A 72 8.96 -6.18 13.17
C ARG A 72 9.52 -7.08 12.06
N GLN A 73 9.91 -8.31 12.38
CA GLN A 73 10.45 -9.25 11.38
C GLN A 73 9.39 -9.63 10.34
N ARG A 74 8.12 -9.67 10.75
CA ARG A 74 6.99 -9.94 9.86
C ARG A 74 6.84 -8.88 8.76
N ILE A 75 7.04 -7.60 9.08
CA ILE A 75 6.97 -6.52 8.09
C ILE A 75 8.11 -6.67 7.08
N GLY A 76 9.33 -6.95 7.56
CA GLY A 76 10.48 -7.22 6.70
C GLY A 76 10.27 -8.42 5.78
N ALA A 77 9.68 -9.51 6.30
CA ALA A 77 9.34 -10.68 5.51
C ALA A 77 8.28 -10.38 4.46
N ALA A 78 7.23 -9.61 4.80
CA ALA A 78 6.19 -9.21 3.84
C ALA A 78 6.77 -8.40 2.68
N LEU A 79 7.69 -7.49 3.00
CA LEU A 79 8.46 -6.69 2.08
C LEU A 79 9.32 -7.56 1.13
N LEU A 80 10.04 -8.55 1.67
CA LEU A 80 10.83 -9.49 0.87
C LEU A 80 9.97 -10.41 0.01
N VAL A 81 8.82 -10.86 0.51
CA VAL A 81 7.84 -11.66 -0.24
C VAL A 81 7.31 -10.84 -1.41
N ALA A 82 6.87 -9.60 -1.18
CA ALA A 82 6.40 -8.71 -2.24
C ALA A 82 7.49 -8.41 -3.28
N LEU A 83 8.74 -8.24 -2.85
CA LEU A 83 9.89 -8.11 -3.76
C LEU A 83 10.08 -9.37 -4.62
N THR A 84 10.02 -10.55 -4.01
CA THR A 84 10.17 -11.84 -4.71
C THR A 84 9.06 -12.04 -5.73
N VAL A 85 7.81 -11.76 -5.34
CA VAL A 85 6.64 -11.81 -6.22
C VAL A 85 6.79 -10.82 -7.38
N ARG A 86 7.31 -9.61 -7.13
CA ARG A 86 7.60 -8.63 -8.19
C ARG A 86 8.65 -9.15 -9.18
N ILE A 87 9.75 -9.71 -8.69
CA ILE A 87 10.81 -10.23 -9.56
C ILE A 87 10.27 -11.38 -10.41
N ALA A 88 9.55 -12.31 -9.79
CA ALA A 88 8.91 -13.41 -10.50
C ALA A 88 7.93 -12.88 -11.57
N ALA A 89 7.06 -11.92 -11.22
CA ALA A 89 6.12 -11.32 -12.16
C ALA A 89 6.81 -10.64 -13.34
N GLY A 90 7.95 -9.96 -13.12
CA GLY A 90 8.75 -9.36 -14.19
C GLY A 90 9.39 -10.36 -15.15
N CYS A 91 9.59 -11.62 -14.74
CA CYS A 91 10.05 -12.68 -15.63
C CYS A 91 8.94 -13.24 -16.54
N PHE A 92 7.68 -13.18 -16.10
CA PHE A 92 6.54 -13.77 -16.84
C PHE A 92 5.69 -12.74 -17.60
N LEU A 93 5.70 -11.48 -17.15
CA LEU A 93 4.98 -10.37 -17.76
C LEU A 93 5.97 -9.19 -17.89
N PRO A 94 5.92 -8.41 -18.99
CA PRO A 94 6.60 -7.13 -19.07
C PRO A 94 5.87 -6.10 -18.17
N VAL A 95 6.02 -6.24 -16.86
CA VAL A 95 5.35 -5.42 -15.82
C VAL A 95 6.16 -4.15 -15.52
N GLU A 96 6.64 -3.45 -16.55
CA GLU A 96 7.44 -2.25 -16.35
C GLU A 96 6.58 -1.04 -15.88
N ASP A 97 5.30 -1.03 -16.23
CA ASP A 97 4.39 0.14 -16.04
C ASP A 97 3.25 -0.04 -15.03
N LEU A 98 3.09 -1.22 -14.43
CA LEU A 98 1.85 -1.58 -13.72
C LEU A 98 1.80 -1.17 -12.23
N TRP A 99 2.90 -0.68 -11.63
CA TRP A 99 2.87 -0.08 -10.29
C TRP A 99 4.10 0.79 -9.94
N ILE A 100 3.93 1.66 -8.94
CA ILE A 100 5.07 2.30 -8.27
C ILE A 100 5.49 1.43 -7.07
N GLY A 101 6.44 0.54 -7.32
CA GLY A 101 7.20 -0.11 -6.25
C GLY A 101 6.63 -1.44 -5.73
N TRP A 102 7.49 -2.19 -5.05
CA TRP A 102 7.13 -3.43 -4.32
C TRP A 102 6.76 -3.14 -2.85
N VAL A 103 7.06 -1.92 -2.37
CA VAL A 103 6.92 -1.54 -0.96
C VAL A 103 5.45 -1.45 -0.56
N VAL A 104 4.62 -0.76 -1.36
CA VAL A 104 3.19 -0.60 -1.07
C VAL A 104 2.47 -1.95 -0.98
N PRO A 105 2.52 -2.84 -1.99
CA PRO A 105 1.86 -4.15 -1.87
C PRO A 105 2.43 -5.00 -0.73
N GLY A 106 3.72 -4.87 -0.40
CA GLY A 106 4.31 -5.54 0.76
C GLY A 106 3.79 -5.03 2.11
N LEU A 107 3.64 -3.72 2.27
CA LEU A 107 3.08 -3.12 3.48
C LEU A 107 1.58 -3.42 3.62
N VAL A 108 0.82 -3.29 2.52
CA VAL A 108 -0.61 -3.67 2.48
C VAL A 108 -0.76 -5.15 2.79
N GLY A 109 0.05 -6.03 2.19
CA GLY A 109 0.02 -7.47 2.44
C GLY A 109 0.33 -7.83 3.90
N ALA A 110 1.28 -7.12 4.54
CA ALA A 110 1.59 -7.31 5.95
C ALA A 110 0.38 -7.01 6.86
N ASP A 111 -0.30 -5.90 6.59
CA ASP A 111 -1.49 -5.47 7.32
C ASP A 111 -2.71 -6.33 6.99
N MET A 112 -2.92 -6.72 5.73
CA MET A 112 -3.96 -7.66 5.34
C MET A 112 -3.87 -8.97 6.13
N GLN A 113 -2.66 -9.48 6.34
CA GLN A 113 -2.48 -10.69 7.14
C GLN A 113 -2.69 -10.43 8.64
N ARG A 114 -2.63 -9.17 9.15
CA ARG A 114 -2.74 -8.84 10.59
C ARG A 114 -4.18 -8.63 11.00
N GLN A 115 -4.86 -7.76 10.26
CA GLN A 115 -6.18 -7.25 10.59
C GLN A 115 -7.25 -7.75 9.60
N GLY A 116 -6.85 -8.44 8.54
CA GLY A 116 -7.75 -8.95 7.49
C GLY A 116 -7.74 -8.08 6.23
N ALA A 117 -8.14 -8.68 5.11
CA ALA A 117 -8.16 -8.01 3.81
C ALA A 117 -9.16 -6.85 3.77
N LEU A 118 -10.40 -7.09 4.19
CA LEU A 118 -11.49 -6.09 4.16
C LEU A 118 -11.16 -4.79 4.90
N PRO A 119 -10.75 -4.80 6.19
CA PRO A 119 -10.44 -3.56 6.90
C PRO A 119 -9.21 -2.85 6.32
N THR A 120 -8.24 -3.60 5.79
CA THR A 120 -7.04 -2.99 5.19
C THR A 120 -7.38 -2.28 3.89
N VAL A 121 -8.10 -2.93 2.98
CA VAL A 121 -8.51 -2.32 1.70
C VAL A 121 -9.38 -1.09 1.96
N GLY A 122 -10.34 -1.19 2.88
CA GLY A 122 -11.21 -0.07 3.25
C GLY A 122 -10.42 1.10 3.84
N ALA A 123 -9.53 0.84 4.79
CA ALA A 123 -8.69 1.87 5.41
C ALA A 123 -7.74 2.52 4.40
N THR A 124 -7.05 1.72 3.58
CA THR A 124 -6.13 2.21 2.54
C THR A 124 -6.84 3.06 1.51
N LEU A 125 -7.99 2.62 0.98
CA LEU A 125 -8.77 3.39 0.00
C LEU A 125 -9.32 4.67 0.61
N ALA A 126 -9.92 4.61 1.80
CA ALA A 126 -10.50 5.79 2.45
C ALA A 126 -9.44 6.87 2.70
N THR A 127 -8.28 6.47 3.23
CA THR A 127 -7.17 7.40 3.51
C THR A 127 -6.51 7.92 2.24
N ALA A 128 -6.35 7.09 1.21
CA ALA A 128 -5.79 7.52 -0.07
C ALA A 128 -6.72 8.49 -0.82
N ILE A 129 -8.03 8.24 -0.83
CA ILE A 129 -9.03 9.16 -1.41
C ILE A 129 -9.03 10.48 -0.64
N ALA A 130 -9.02 10.44 0.69
CA ALA A 130 -8.97 11.64 1.51
C ALA A 130 -7.70 12.46 1.24
N ALA A 131 -6.55 11.79 1.08
CA ALA A 131 -5.27 12.43 0.74
C ALA A 131 -5.29 13.03 -0.66
N ALA A 132 -5.86 12.33 -1.65
CA ALA A 132 -6.01 12.84 -3.00
C ALA A 132 -6.94 14.06 -3.04
N MET A 133 -8.07 14.04 -2.33
CA MET A 133 -9.01 15.16 -2.27
C MET A 133 -8.41 16.38 -1.57
N ALA A 134 -7.74 16.18 -0.44
CA ALA A 134 -7.06 17.26 0.27
C ALA A 134 -5.91 17.83 -0.57
N GLY A 135 -5.16 16.97 -1.28
CA GLY A 135 -4.17 17.39 -2.26
C GLY A 135 -4.77 18.24 -3.38
N ARG A 136 -5.91 17.82 -3.97
CA ARG A 136 -6.64 18.59 -5.00
C ARG A 136 -7.08 19.96 -4.49
N LEU A 137 -7.62 20.03 -3.28
CA LEU A 137 -8.15 21.25 -2.69
C LEU A 137 -7.05 22.28 -2.37
N LEU A 138 -5.87 21.81 -1.96
CA LEU A 138 -4.72 22.66 -1.66
C LEU A 138 -3.91 23.03 -2.91
N ALA A 139 -3.85 22.15 -3.92
CA ALA A 139 -3.03 22.35 -5.12
C ALA A 139 -3.77 23.05 -6.28
N GLY A 140 -5.10 23.16 -6.25
CA GLY A 140 -5.89 24.02 -7.14
C GLY A 140 -5.88 23.67 -8.64
N VAL A 141 -5.53 22.44 -9.03
CA VAL A 141 -5.45 22.01 -10.45
C VAL A 141 -6.06 20.60 -10.64
N PRO A 142 -6.81 20.34 -11.72
CA PRO A 142 -7.39 19.03 -12.03
C PRO A 142 -6.31 18.01 -12.40
N ILE A 143 -6.58 16.74 -12.06
CA ILE A 143 -5.74 15.58 -12.41
C ILE A 143 -6.10 15.09 -13.81
#